data_AF-A0A7C2NGI6-F1
#
_entry.id   AF-A0A7C2NGI6-F1
#
_cell.length_a   1.000
_cell.length_b   1.000
_cell.length_c   1.000
_cell.angle_alpha   90.00
_cell.angle_beta   90.00
_cell.angle_gamma   90.00
#
_symmetry.space_group_name_H-M   'P 1'
#
loop_
_entity.id
_entity.type
_entity.pdbx_description
1 polymer ?
#
loop_
_entity_poly.entity_id
_entity_poly.type
_entity_poly.pdbx_seq_one_letter_code
_entity_poly.pdbx_strand_id
1 'polypeptide(L)'
;MEKTTIYLSEEIKEHLLDLAAKMSKRERKRVTMTDIIREALKEYMRKRGVRIDNRKEITKRMLSTRGALDSEDFEKRVREVKESFSGWKIRSA
;
A
#
# COMPACT_ATOMS: atom_id res chain seq x y z
N MET A 1 -4.73 -8.61 9.03
CA MET A 1 -3.38 -9.19 9.13
C MET A 1 -3.40 -10.16 10.30
N GLU A 2 -2.92 -11.38 10.10
CA GLU A 2 -2.72 -12.32 11.20
C GLU A 2 -1.65 -11.76 12.17
N LYS A 3 -1.82 -12.04 13.46
CA LYS A 3 -0.88 -11.64 14.51
C LYS A 3 -0.04 -12.85 14.90
N THR A 4 1.26 -12.67 14.96
CA THR A 4 2.21 -13.70 15.39
C THR A 4 2.93 -13.23 16.64
N THR A 5 2.95 -14.06 17.68
CA THR A 5 3.74 -13.82 18.89
C THR A 5 5.18 -14.23 18.64
N ILE A 6 6.12 -13.38 19.02
CA ILE A 6 7.56 -13.59 18.84
C ILE A 6 8.22 -13.50 20.22
N TYR A 7 9.09 -14.46 20.52
CA TYR A 7 9.86 -14.47 21.75
C TYR A 7 11.24 -13.85 21.49
N LEU A 8 11.61 -12.89 22.33
CA LEU A 8 12.87 -12.15 22.24
C LEU A 8 13.61 -12.31 23.57
N SER A 9 14.94 -12.28 23.54
CA SER A 9 15.71 -12.09 24.76
C SER A 9 15.46 -10.70 25.33
N GLU A 10 15.63 -10.54 26.65
CA GLU A 10 15.39 -9.26 27.31
C GLU A 10 16.34 -8.17 26.79
N GLU A 11 17.62 -8.52 26.57
CA GLU A 11 18.63 -7.62 25.99
C GLU A 11 18.22 -7.09 24.60
N ILE A 12 17.74 -7.96 23.71
CA ILE A 12 17.29 -7.54 22.37
C ILE A 12 16.06 -6.64 22.48
N LYS A 13 15.14 -6.96 23.38
CA LYS A 13 13.93 -6.17 23.61
C LYS A 13 14.28 -4.76 24.10
N GLU A 14 15.21 -4.63 25.05
CA GLU A 14 15.67 -3.32 25.53
C GLU A 14 16.28 -2.49 24.39
N HIS A 15 17.18 -3.08 23.59
CA HIS A 15 17.76 -2.39 22.44
C HIS A 15 16.73 -1.96 21.40
N LEU A 16 15.70 -2.78 21.16
CA LEU A 16 14.62 -2.43 20.24
C LEU A 16 13.75 -1.28 20.76
N LEU A 17 13.50 -1.22 22.06
CA LEU A 17 12.76 -0.11 22.68
C LEU A 17 13.56 1.20 22.60
N ASP A 18 14.85 1.14 22.86
CA ASP A 18 15.76 2.29 22.71
C ASP A 18 15.81 2.80 21.26
N LEU A 19 15.91 1.88 20.30
CA LEU A 19 15.86 2.21 18.87
C LEU A 19 14.52 2.87 18.51
N ALA A 20 13.40 2.33 18.98
CA ALA A 20 12.08 2.90 18.75
C ALA A 20 11.96 4.32 19.30
N ALA A 21 12.47 4.58 20.51
CA ALA A 21 12.48 5.91 21.10
C ALA A 21 13.35 6.89 20.31
N LYS A 22 14.57 6.48 19.93
CA LYS A 22 15.50 7.29 19.13
C LYS A 22 14.93 7.65 17.76
N MET A 23 14.37 6.67 17.05
CA MET A 23 13.74 6.88 15.74
C MET A 23 12.51 7.78 15.87
N SER A 24 11.67 7.58 16.89
CA SER A 24 10.48 8.39 17.09
C SER A 24 10.81 9.87 17.28
N LYS A 25 11.86 10.15 18.06
CA LYS A 25 12.34 11.51 18.29
C LYS A 25 12.91 12.14 17.02
N ARG A 26 13.63 11.35 16.20
CA ARG A 26 14.26 11.81 14.96
C ARG A 26 13.22 12.12 13.87
N GLU A 27 12.23 11.26 13.68
CA GLU A 27 11.24 11.38 12.60
C GLU A 27 10.01 12.21 12.99
N ARG A 28 9.93 12.69 14.24
CA ARG A 28 8.75 13.37 14.82
C ARG A 28 7.45 12.56 14.64
N LYS A 29 7.58 11.24 14.58
CA LYS A 29 6.47 10.29 14.39
C LYS A 29 6.63 9.15 15.37
N ARG A 30 5.53 8.60 15.87
CA ARG A 30 5.59 7.42 16.73
C ARG A 30 6.05 6.21 15.93
N VAL A 31 7.22 5.68 16.26
CA VAL A 31 7.79 4.43 15.74
C VAL A 31 7.71 3.40 16.88
N THR A 32 7.12 2.24 16.61
CA THR A 32 7.00 1.17 17.60
C THR A 32 8.03 0.06 17.37
N MET A 33 8.32 -0.73 18.41
CA MET A 33 9.14 -1.93 18.28
C MET A 33 8.63 -2.87 17.18
N THR A 34 7.30 -3.01 17.06
CA THR A 34 6.67 -3.83 16.01
C THR A 34 7.01 -3.32 14.60
N ASP A 35 7.09 -2.00 14.41
CA ASP A 35 7.45 -1.43 13.11
C ASP A 35 8.90 -1.73 12.75
N ILE A 36 9.80 -1.64 13.73
CA ILE A 36 11.22 -1.99 13.57
C ILE A 36 11.37 -3.47 13.22
N ILE A 37 10.70 -4.37 13.96
CA ILE A 37 10.74 -5.81 13.69
C ILE A 37 10.21 -6.10 12.29
N ARG A 38 9.12 -5.46 11.88
CA ARG A 38 8.54 -5.64 10.54
C ARG A 38 9.52 -5.24 9.44
N GLU A 39 10.19 -4.10 9.58
CA GLU A 39 11.19 -3.65 8.60
C GLU A 39 12.43 -4.55 8.59
N ALA A 40 12.92 -4.99 9.75
CA ALA A 40 14.04 -5.92 9.84
C ALA A 40 13.74 -7.26 9.15
N LEU A 41 12.53 -7.81 9.35
CA LEU A 41 12.08 -9.02 8.67
C LEU A 41 11.99 -8.82 7.16
N LYS A 42 11.48 -7.66 6.71
CA LYS A 42 11.42 -7.34 5.28
C LYS A 42 12.81 -7.29 4.65
N GLU A 43 13.74 -6.63 5.32
CA GLU A 43 15.12 -6.53 4.87
C GLU A 43 15.80 -7.90 4.82
N TYR A 44 15.61 -8.72 5.87
CA TYR A 44 16.15 -10.08 5.92
C TYR A 44 15.66 -10.95 4.76
N MET A 45 14.35 -10.95 4.50
CA MET A 45 13.77 -11.70 3.38
C MET A 45 14.29 -11.19 2.03
N ARG A 46 14.43 -9.87 1.85
CA ARG A 46 15.02 -9.29 0.63
C ARG A 46 16.45 -9.75 0.41
N LYS A 47 17.27 -9.77 1.46
CA LYS A 47 18.66 -10.29 1.42
C LYS A 47 18.72 -11.77 1.03
N ARG A 48 17.68 -12.55 1.37
CA ARG A 48 17.53 -13.96 0.99
C ARG A 48 16.92 -14.17 -0.41
N GLY A 49 16.70 -13.10 -1.17
CA GLY A 49 16.09 -13.17 -2.51
C GLY A 49 14.57 -13.37 -2.49
N VAL A 50 13.94 -13.34 -1.31
CA VAL A 50 12.49 -13.43 -1.16
C VAL A 50 11.89 -12.05 -1.40
N ARG A 51 11.21 -11.89 -2.54
CA ARG A 51 10.43 -10.68 -2.82
C ARG A 51 9.15 -10.70 -1.99
N ILE A 52 9.16 -10.00 -0.85
CA ILE A 52 7.94 -9.57 -0.18
C ILE A 52 7.39 -8.36 -0.95
N ASP A 53 7.16 -8.53 -2.25
CA ASP A 53 6.49 -7.49 -3.01
C ASP A 53 5.03 -7.55 -2.64
N ASN A 54 4.56 -6.42 -2.14
CA ASN A 54 3.19 -6.15 -1.77
C ASN A 54 2.31 -5.99 -3.03
N ARG A 55 2.59 -6.74 -4.10
CA ARG A 55 1.90 -6.67 -5.40
C ARG A 55 0.40 -6.73 -5.19
N LYS A 56 -0.09 -7.67 -4.36
CA LYS A 56 -1.52 -7.75 -4.03
C LYS A 56 -2.07 -6.50 -3.34
N GLU A 57 -1.32 -5.87 -2.44
CA GLU A 57 -1.77 -4.66 -1.73
C GLU A 57 -1.64 -3.39 -2.61
N ILE A 58 -0.62 -3.32 -3.46
CA ILE A 58 -0.44 -2.26 -4.47
C ILE A 58 -1.54 -2.35 -5.52
N THR A 59 -1.83 -3.55 -6.05
CA THR A 59 -2.95 -3.78 -6.96
C THR A 59 -4.27 -3.43 -6.28
N LYS A 60 -4.47 -3.80 -5.00
CA LYS A 60 -5.68 -3.47 -4.25
C LYS A 60 -5.84 -1.96 -4.00
N ARG A 61 -4.75 -1.23 -3.71
CA ARG A 61 -4.76 0.24 -3.61
C ARG A 61 -5.00 0.90 -4.96
N MET A 62 -4.35 0.42 -6.03
CA MET A 62 -4.61 0.91 -7.40
C MET A 62 -6.09 0.72 -7.78
N LEU A 63 -6.68 -0.43 -7.44
CA LEU A 63 -8.10 -0.75 -7.61
C LEU A 63 -9.02 0.00 -6.62
N SER A 64 -8.52 0.62 -5.55
CA SER A 64 -9.35 1.42 -4.64
C SER A 64 -9.27 2.91 -4.93
N THR A 65 -8.15 3.41 -5.47
CA THR A 65 -8.02 4.79 -5.96
C THR A 65 -8.75 5.00 -7.28
N ARG A 66 -8.83 3.97 -8.13
CA ARG A 66 -9.88 3.88 -9.14
C ARG A 66 -11.07 3.25 -8.44
N GLY A 67 -11.88 4.06 -7.75
CA GLY A 67 -13.06 3.60 -7.03
C GLY A 67 -13.84 2.58 -7.87
N ALA A 68 -14.47 1.60 -7.20
CA ALA A 68 -15.28 0.57 -7.85
C ALA A 68 -16.11 1.23 -8.94
N LEU A 69 -15.75 0.96 -10.20
CA LEU A 69 -16.59 1.32 -11.33
C LEU A 69 -17.81 0.44 -11.12
N ASP A 70 -18.86 1.00 -10.51
CA ASP A 70 -20.17 0.38 -10.60
C ASP A 70 -20.42 0.25 -12.10
N SER A 71 -20.49 -1.01 -12.56
CA SER A 71 -20.43 -1.32 -14.00
C SER A 71 -21.52 -0.60 -14.76
N GLU A 72 -22.67 -0.39 -14.13
CA GLU A 72 -23.79 0.37 -14.68
C GLU A 72 -23.46 1.86 -14.88
N ASP A 73 -22.82 2.51 -13.91
CA ASP A 73 -22.48 3.93 -13.99
C ASP A 73 -21.36 4.20 -15.01
N PHE A 74 -20.41 3.27 -15.12
CA PHE A 74 -19.38 3.31 -16.15
C PHE A 74 -19.97 3.11 -17.54
N GLU A 75 -20.82 2.09 -17.73
CA GLU A 75 -21.46 1.82 -19.01
C GLU A 75 -22.36 2.97 -19.45
N LYS A 76 -23.09 3.58 -18.52
CA LYS A 76 -23.90 4.77 -18.79
C LYS A 76 -23.05 5.94 -19.29
N ARG A 77 -21.94 6.26 -18.59
CA ARG A 77 -21.01 7.32 -19.00
C ARG A 77 -20.37 7.05 -20.36
N VAL A 78 -19.99 5.80 -20.63
CA VAL A 78 -19.44 5.41 -21.94
C VAL A 78 -20.49 5.57 -23.05
N ARG A 79 -21.75 5.26 -22.76
CA ARG A 79 -22.87 5.43 -23.72
C ARG A 79 -23.14 6.90 -24.02
N GLU A 80 -23.22 7.75 -22.99
CA GLU A 80 -23.43 9.20 -23.12
C GLU A 80 -22.33 9.87 -23.96
N VAL A 81 -21.06 9.49 -23.73
CA VAL A 81 -19.93 9.98 -24.52
C VAL A 81 -20.00 9.48 -25.96
N LYS A 82 -20.37 8.22 -26.19
CA LYS A 82 -20.52 7.65 -27.54
C LYS A 82 -21.62 8.36 -28.34
N GLU A 83 -22.75 8.65 -27.71
CA GLU A 83 -23.85 9.42 -28.33
C GLU A 83 -23.38 10.83 -28.68
N SER A 84 -22.72 11.51 -27.74
CA SER A 84 -22.14 12.85 -27.96
C SER A 84 -21.13 12.87 -29.11
N PHE A 85 -20.28 11.84 -29.20
CA PHE A 85 -19.29 11.69 -30.25
C PHE A 85 -19.95 11.36 -31.60
N SER A 86 -21.00 10.56 -31.62
CA SER A 86 -21.75 10.23 -32.85
C SER A 86 -22.56 11.41 -33.40
N GLY A 87 -23.00 12.33 -32.54
CA GLY A 87 -23.60 13.60 -32.92
C GLY A 87 -22.59 14.62 -33.41
N TRP A 88 -21.29 14.37 -33.20
CA TRP A 88 -20.21 15.23 -33.64
C TRP A 88 -19.98 15.04 -35.15
N LYS A 89 -20.80 15.72 -35.96
CA LYS A 89 -20.51 15.89 -37.39
C LYS A 89 -19.29 16.78 -37.50
N ILE A 90 -18.15 16.19 -37.88
CA ILE A 90 -16.99 16.95 -38.37
C ILE A 90 -17.51 17.72 -39.58
N ARG A 91 -17.70 19.03 -39.43
CA ARG A 91 -17.91 19.91 -40.58
C ARG A 91 -16.56 20.01 -41.26
N SER A 92 -16.29 19.13 -42.22
CA SER A 92 -15.22 19.33 -43.17
C SER A 92 -15.70 20.33 -44.21
N ALA A 93 -15.51 21.62 -43.90
CA ALA A 93 -15.37 22.75 -44.83
C ALA A 93 -15.02 24.00 -44.01
#